data_AF-A0A352N9P9-F1
#
_entry.id   AF-A0A352N9P9-F1
#
_cell.length_a   1.000
_cell.length_b   1.000
_cell.length_c   1.000
_cell.angle_alpha   90.00
_cell.angle_beta   90.00
_cell.angle_gamma   90.00
#
_symmetry.space_group_name_H-M   'P 1'
#
loop_
_entity.id
_entity.type
_entity.pdbx_description
1 polymer ?
#
loop_
_entity_poly.entity_id
_entity_poly.type
_entity_poly.pdbx_seq_one_letter_code
_entity_poly.pdbx_strand_id
1 'polypeptide(L)'
;MKALSGRKIKFTKANLSHFSDAQMTAFYVFPHILNKLKLLETQIFSQWQTATDSKRSQIEREAALLGAFEFILLLAGELKEGWEAIQSCYYGNKLSKTLNTKLRKDAQYALKRLPSHFTKTSIALRLRNDFSYHHSPDKVLSTTKILEKDDPHTAYLFKDDNNYFDYATKLRIASVAESLELSDWRKVIEHLIFTVVKEVYQDMAIALNTILGELMKTVSCGQEVVDLPNVPSDVELSGHFFFYVSKS
;
A
#
# COMPACT_ATOMS: atom_id res chain seq x y z
N MET A 1 17.34 -16.33 8.03
CA MET A 1 16.89 -14.96 7.69
C MET A 1 18.06 -14.01 7.84
N LYS A 2 18.29 -13.09 6.89
CA LYS A 2 19.32 -12.05 7.06
C LYS A 2 18.74 -10.96 7.96
N ALA A 3 19.42 -10.63 9.04
CA ALA A 3 19.08 -9.46 9.84
C ALA A 3 19.10 -8.21 8.96
N LEU A 4 18.06 -7.39 9.04
CA LEU A 4 18.03 -6.09 8.38
C LEU A 4 18.80 -5.10 9.26
N SER A 5 19.66 -4.29 8.63
CA SER A 5 20.28 -3.14 9.29
C SER A 5 19.45 -1.88 9.01
N GLY A 6 18.95 -1.26 10.08
CA GLY A 6 18.24 0.02 10.03
C GLY A 6 19.13 1.16 10.51
N ARG A 7 18.83 2.39 10.08
CA ARG A 7 19.44 3.61 10.61
C ARG A 7 18.37 4.50 11.22
N LYS A 8 18.59 4.94 12.46
CA LYS A 8 17.81 6.04 13.06
C LYS A 8 18.54 7.35 12.82
N ILE A 9 17.85 8.32 12.21
CA ILE A 9 18.36 9.69 12.00
C ILE A 9 17.59 10.62 12.91
N LYS A 10 18.29 11.30 13.83
CA LYS A 10 17.73 12.43 14.58
C LYS A 10 18.03 13.72 13.81
N PHE A 11 17.04 14.60 13.67
CA PHE A 11 17.22 15.91 13.05
C PHE A 11 16.28 16.93 13.71
N THR A 12 16.63 18.21 13.61
CA THR A 12 15.84 19.35 14.05
C THR A 12 15.32 20.13 12.84
N LYS A 13 14.39 21.08 13.06
CA LYS A 13 13.94 21.99 12.00
C LYS A 13 15.11 22.79 11.39
N ALA A 14 16.12 23.16 12.20
CA ALA A 14 17.29 23.89 11.71
C ALA A 14 18.11 23.05 10.71
N ASN A 15 18.14 21.72 10.88
CA ASN A 15 18.81 20.81 9.95
C ASN A 15 18.09 20.69 8.60
N LEU A 16 16.89 21.27 8.44
CA LEU A 16 16.14 21.33 7.18
C LEU A 16 16.22 22.71 6.53
N SER A 17 16.91 23.68 7.13
CA SER A 17 16.95 25.07 6.66
C SER A 17 17.57 25.24 5.27
N HIS A 18 18.38 24.28 4.82
CA HIS A 18 18.99 24.28 3.48
C HIS A 18 18.12 23.63 2.41
N PHE A 19 16.97 23.04 2.77
CA PHE A 19 16.07 22.48 1.78
C PHE A 19 15.37 23.61 1.03
N SER A 20 15.33 23.51 -0.29
CA SER A 20 14.42 24.30 -1.11
C SER A 20 12.96 23.94 -0.82
N ASP A 21 12.03 24.83 -1.17
CA ASP A 21 10.58 24.59 -1.01
C ASP A 21 10.12 23.28 -1.68
N ALA A 22 10.70 22.95 -2.84
CA ALA A 22 10.44 21.69 -3.54
C ALA A 22 10.87 20.46 -2.72
N GLN A 23 12.06 20.52 -2.10
CA GLN A 23 12.56 19.45 -1.24
C GLN A 23 11.74 19.36 0.06
N MET A 24 11.37 20.48 0.66
CA MET A 24 10.51 20.53 1.85
C MET A 24 9.13 19.92 1.58
N THR A 25 8.54 20.24 0.43
CA THR A 25 7.23 19.69 0.02
C THR A 25 7.30 18.17 -0.09
N ALA A 26 8.29 17.64 -0.83
CA ALA A 26 8.48 16.19 -0.94
C ALA A 26 8.78 15.54 0.43
N PHE A 27 9.60 16.20 1.25
CA PHE A 27 9.97 15.72 2.58
C PHE A 27 8.78 15.63 3.54
N TYR A 28 7.80 16.52 3.45
CA TYR A 28 6.59 16.42 4.27
C TYR A 28 5.59 15.42 3.71
N VAL A 29 5.36 15.42 2.39
CA VAL A 29 4.29 14.62 1.78
C VAL A 29 4.65 13.13 1.72
N PHE A 30 5.86 12.78 1.29
CA PHE A 30 6.21 11.38 1.01
C PHE A 30 6.28 10.48 2.24
N PRO A 31 6.78 10.92 3.42
CA PRO A 31 6.71 10.10 4.62
C PRO A 31 5.28 9.82 5.06
N HIS A 32 4.37 10.79 4.94
CA HIS A 32 2.96 10.55 5.28
C HIS A 32 2.31 9.47 4.39
N ILE A 33 2.61 9.49 3.09
CA ILE A 33 2.14 8.45 2.17
C ILE A 33 2.74 7.10 2.57
N LEU A 34 4.06 7.00 2.72
CA LEU A 34 4.73 5.77 3.16
C LEU A 34 4.14 5.23 4.47
N ASN A 35 3.81 6.13 5.40
CA ASN A 35 3.22 5.75 6.68
C ASN A 35 1.88 5.03 6.52
N LYS A 36 0.99 5.60 5.72
CA LYS A 36 -0.30 5.01 5.44
C LYS A 36 -0.18 3.73 4.62
N LEU A 37 0.66 3.72 3.59
CA LEU A 37 0.88 2.53 2.76
C LEU A 37 1.38 1.36 3.61
N LYS A 38 2.31 1.60 4.53
CA LYS A 38 2.83 0.57 5.43
C LYS A 38 1.79 0.08 6.42
N LEU A 39 0.97 0.98 6.97
CA LEU A 39 -0.14 0.61 7.86
C LEU A 39 -1.12 -0.31 7.12
N LEU A 40 -1.51 0.04 5.89
CA LEU A 40 -2.44 -0.74 5.08
C LEU A 40 -1.84 -2.10 4.69
N GLU A 41 -0.59 -2.15 4.25
CA GLU A 41 0.13 -3.41 3.99
C GLU A 41 0.11 -4.33 5.21
N THR A 42 0.40 -3.79 6.39
CA THR A 42 0.40 -4.52 7.67
C THR A 42 -0.97 -5.13 7.95
N GLN A 43 -2.04 -4.37 7.74
CA GLN A 43 -3.41 -4.87 7.93
C GLN A 43 -3.74 -5.96 6.92
N ILE A 44 -3.39 -5.80 5.63
CA ILE A 44 -3.62 -6.83 4.61
C ILE A 44 -2.97 -8.15 5.00
N PHE A 45 -1.69 -8.14 5.39
CA PHE A 45 -1.00 -9.38 5.76
C PHE A 45 -1.50 -9.98 7.06
N SER A 46 -1.86 -9.17 8.06
CA SER A 46 -2.46 -9.66 9.30
C SER A 46 -3.80 -10.37 9.05
N GLN A 47 -4.65 -9.77 8.21
CA GLN A 47 -5.92 -10.37 7.82
C GLN A 47 -5.71 -11.64 6.98
N TRP A 48 -4.78 -11.59 6.03
CA TRP A 48 -4.44 -12.75 5.19
C TRP A 48 -3.90 -13.94 6.01
N GLN A 49 -3.04 -13.67 6.99
CA GLN A 49 -2.54 -14.70 7.91
C GLN A 49 -3.68 -15.34 8.69
N THR A 50 -4.61 -14.55 9.23
CA THR A 50 -5.80 -15.07 9.92
C THR A 50 -6.68 -15.90 8.99
N ALA A 51 -6.92 -15.44 7.76
CA ALA A 51 -7.75 -16.15 6.77
C ALA A 51 -7.17 -17.53 6.36
N THR A 52 -5.85 -17.65 6.40
CA THR A 52 -5.13 -18.86 5.98
C THR A 52 -4.73 -19.79 7.12
N ASP A 53 -4.92 -19.38 8.38
CA ASP A 53 -4.62 -20.20 9.55
C ASP A 53 -5.72 -21.26 9.80
N SER A 54 -5.40 -22.53 9.56
CA SER A 54 -6.33 -23.65 9.75
C SER A 54 -6.71 -23.91 11.21
N LYS A 55 -6.04 -23.27 12.18
CA LYS A 55 -6.39 -23.34 13.61
C LYS A 55 -7.52 -22.39 13.99
N ARG A 56 -7.86 -21.44 13.13
CA ARG A 56 -8.97 -20.48 13.32
C ARG A 56 -10.30 -21.07 12.89
N SER A 57 -11.37 -20.61 13.52
CA SER A 57 -12.74 -20.99 13.11
C SER A 57 -13.04 -20.54 11.68
N GLN A 58 -14.00 -21.20 11.02
CA GLN A 58 -14.42 -20.81 9.67
C GLN A 58 -14.88 -19.33 9.61
N ILE A 59 -15.64 -18.89 10.61
CA ILE A 59 -16.16 -17.52 10.69
C ILE A 59 -15.02 -16.50 10.81
N GLU A 60 -14.02 -16.75 11.68
CA GLU A 60 -12.84 -15.87 11.79
C GLU A 60 -12.08 -15.79 10.47
N ARG A 61 -11.91 -16.92 9.78
CA ARG A 61 -11.19 -16.97 8.51
C ARG A 61 -11.92 -16.24 7.39
N GLU A 62 -13.24 -16.38 7.31
CA GLU A 62 -14.08 -15.68 6.34
C GLU A 62 -14.10 -14.18 6.59
N ALA A 63 -14.30 -13.74 7.85
CA ALA A 63 -14.26 -12.33 8.21
C ALA A 63 -12.90 -11.71 7.88
N ALA A 64 -11.80 -12.42 8.17
CA ALA A 64 -10.47 -11.95 7.86
C ALA A 64 -10.20 -11.88 6.35
N LEU A 65 -10.70 -12.84 5.56
CA LEU A 65 -10.57 -12.81 4.10
C LEU A 65 -11.22 -11.55 3.52
N LEU A 66 -12.44 -11.23 3.97
CA LEU A 66 -13.16 -10.05 3.55
C LEU A 66 -12.51 -8.75 4.06
N GLY A 67 -11.95 -8.76 5.28
CA GLY A 67 -11.13 -7.68 5.81
C GLY A 67 -9.88 -7.40 4.96
N ALA A 68 -9.17 -8.44 4.53
CA ALA A 68 -8.01 -8.30 3.63
C ALA A 68 -8.40 -7.60 2.33
N PHE A 69 -9.56 -7.97 1.75
CA PHE A 69 -10.08 -7.32 0.55
C PHE A 69 -10.36 -5.83 0.77
N GLU A 70 -11.03 -5.44 1.85
CA GLU A 70 -11.31 -4.02 2.15
C GLU A 70 -10.00 -3.21 2.28
N PHE A 71 -8.99 -3.74 2.97
CA PHE A 71 -7.70 -3.05 3.08
C PHE A 71 -6.94 -2.96 1.75
N ILE A 72 -7.08 -3.94 0.85
CA ILE A 72 -6.53 -3.86 -0.51
C ILE A 72 -7.18 -2.70 -1.29
N LEU A 73 -8.49 -2.50 -1.14
CA LEU A 73 -9.19 -1.40 -1.81
C LEU A 73 -8.73 -0.03 -1.29
N LEU A 74 -8.54 0.09 0.02
CA LEU A 74 -7.97 1.29 0.64
C LEU A 74 -6.54 1.53 0.16
N LEU A 75 -5.72 0.47 0.09
CA LEU A 75 -4.35 0.54 -0.41
C LEU A 75 -4.31 1.00 -1.87
N ALA A 76 -5.15 0.46 -2.74
CA ALA A 76 -5.24 0.88 -4.14
C ALA A 76 -5.59 2.37 -4.26
N GLY A 77 -6.47 2.87 -3.37
CA GLY A 77 -6.79 4.29 -3.22
C GLY A 77 -5.57 5.12 -2.87
N GLU A 78 -4.90 4.80 -1.76
CA GLU A 78 -3.74 5.56 -1.28
C GLU A 78 -2.53 5.46 -2.25
N LEU A 79 -2.36 4.35 -2.97
CA LEU A 79 -1.35 4.23 -4.02
C LEU A 79 -1.58 5.22 -5.17
N LYS A 80 -2.84 5.49 -5.52
CA LYS A 80 -3.18 6.50 -6.54
C LYS A 80 -2.84 7.91 -6.04
N GLU A 81 -3.18 8.23 -4.81
CA GLU A 81 -2.79 9.50 -4.16
C GLU A 81 -1.26 9.63 -4.11
N GLY A 82 -0.56 8.55 -3.79
CA GLY A 82 0.91 8.51 -3.81
C GLY A 82 1.50 8.79 -5.19
N TRP A 83 0.88 8.26 -6.25
CA TRP A 83 1.29 8.56 -7.61
C TRP A 83 1.07 10.03 -7.98
N GLU A 84 -0.08 10.60 -7.62
CA GLU A 84 -0.37 12.03 -7.86
C GLU A 84 0.57 12.95 -7.06
N ALA A 85 0.95 12.54 -5.85
CA ALA A 85 1.97 13.22 -5.07
C ALA A 85 3.36 13.14 -5.73
N ILE A 86 3.74 12.01 -6.32
CA ILE A 86 4.98 11.94 -7.12
C ILE A 86 4.90 12.89 -8.32
N GLN A 87 3.78 12.89 -9.05
CA GLN A 87 3.57 13.77 -10.20
C GLN A 87 3.70 15.25 -9.84
N SER A 88 3.08 15.68 -8.75
CA SER A 88 3.09 17.08 -8.31
C SER A 88 4.37 17.46 -7.57
N CYS A 89 4.73 16.73 -6.52
CA CYS A 89 5.83 17.08 -5.62
C CYS A 89 7.22 16.75 -6.18
N TYR A 90 7.36 15.70 -7.02
CA TYR A 90 8.66 15.28 -7.55
C TYR A 90 8.89 15.76 -8.99
N TYR A 91 7.96 15.46 -9.90
CA TYR A 91 8.09 15.86 -11.30
C TYR A 91 7.69 17.33 -11.53
N GLY A 92 6.54 17.76 -11.00
CA GLY A 92 6.01 19.12 -11.16
C GLY A 92 6.95 20.19 -10.61
N ASN A 93 7.53 19.95 -9.44
CA ASN A 93 8.53 20.83 -8.83
C ASN A 93 9.96 20.67 -9.39
N LYS A 94 10.14 19.89 -10.47
CA LYS A 94 11.44 19.64 -11.13
C LYS A 94 12.52 19.03 -10.22
N LEU A 95 12.15 18.48 -9.06
CA LEU A 95 13.06 17.78 -8.15
C LEU A 95 13.70 16.55 -8.83
N SER A 96 12.98 15.94 -9.76
CA SER A 96 13.50 14.88 -10.64
C SER A 96 14.76 15.29 -11.41
N LYS A 97 14.91 16.56 -11.81
CA LYS A 97 16.09 17.02 -12.56
C LYS A 97 17.37 16.97 -11.74
N THR A 98 17.27 17.07 -10.41
CA THR A 98 18.43 17.13 -9.50
C THR A 98 18.67 15.79 -8.80
N LEU A 99 17.61 15.04 -8.49
CA LEU A 99 17.71 13.80 -7.74
C LEU A 99 17.75 12.54 -8.60
N ASN A 100 17.13 12.51 -9.78
CA ASN A 100 16.90 11.24 -10.50
C ASN A 100 18.20 10.49 -10.84
N THR A 101 19.26 11.21 -11.21
CA THR A 101 20.59 10.63 -11.49
C THR A 101 21.32 10.15 -10.24
N LYS A 102 20.91 10.59 -9.05
CA LYS A 102 21.46 10.18 -7.75
C LYS A 102 20.70 8.99 -7.14
N LEU A 103 19.49 8.72 -7.61
CA LEU A 103 18.72 7.57 -7.14
C LEU A 103 19.40 6.26 -7.56
N ARG A 104 19.25 5.24 -6.72
CA ARG A 104 19.64 3.86 -7.06
C ARG A 104 18.88 3.37 -8.29
N LYS A 105 19.46 2.44 -9.05
CA LYS A 105 18.90 1.92 -10.31
C LYS A 105 17.51 1.30 -10.13
N ASP A 106 17.29 0.56 -9.04
CA ASP A 106 16.01 -0.05 -8.69
C ASP A 106 14.89 1.00 -8.54
N ALA A 107 15.18 2.13 -7.90
CA ALA A 107 14.24 3.25 -7.76
C ALA A 107 13.96 3.96 -9.09
N GLN A 108 14.97 4.12 -9.95
CA GLN A 108 14.75 4.65 -11.30
C GLN A 108 13.85 3.72 -12.12
N TYR A 109 14.05 2.40 -12.01
CA TYR A 109 13.17 1.42 -12.66
C TYR A 109 11.75 1.44 -12.09
N ALA A 110 11.59 1.52 -10.77
CA ALA A 110 10.29 1.63 -10.12
C ALA A 110 9.55 2.90 -10.57
N LEU A 111 10.21 4.06 -10.58
CA LEU A 111 9.65 5.31 -11.11
C LEU A 111 9.22 5.20 -12.58
N LYS A 112 9.95 4.44 -13.40
CA LYS A 112 9.58 4.19 -14.79
C LYS A 112 8.35 3.27 -14.94
N ARG A 113 8.16 2.32 -14.03
CA ARG A 113 7.02 1.39 -14.03
C ARG A 113 5.75 1.98 -13.42
N LEU A 114 5.86 2.84 -12.40
CA LEU A 114 4.70 3.41 -11.71
C LEU A 114 3.58 3.91 -12.64
N PRO A 115 3.85 4.65 -13.75
CA PRO A 115 2.79 5.07 -14.67
C PRO A 115 1.93 3.92 -15.23
N SER A 116 2.50 2.74 -15.51
CA SER A 116 1.73 1.62 -16.07
C SER A 116 0.71 1.06 -15.08
N HIS A 117 0.99 1.17 -13.79
CA HIS A 117 0.11 0.74 -12.70
C HIS A 117 -1.12 1.65 -12.51
N PHE A 118 -1.15 2.83 -13.13
CA PHE A 118 -2.24 3.79 -13.03
C PHE A 118 -2.84 4.16 -14.40
N THR A 119 -2.82 3.22 -15.33
CA THR A 119 -3.55 3.31 -16.60
C THR A 119 -5.01 2.93 -16.42
N LYS A 120 -5.91 3.35 -17.32
CA LYS A 120 -7.35 3.05 -17.25
C LYS A 120 -7.67 1.54 -17.16
N THR A 121 -6.77 0.70 -17.67
CA THR A 121 -6.92 -0.76 -17.69
C THR A 121 -6.29 -1.45 -16.49
N SER A 122 -5.46 -0.76 -15.69
CA SER A 122 -4.75 -1.38 -14.57
C SER A 122 -5.70 -1.73 -13.43
N ILE A 123 -5.42 -2.85 -12.75
CA ILE A 123 -6.28 -3.28 -11.66
C ILE A 123 -6.28 -2.29 -10.49
N ALA A 124 -5.14 -1.69 -10.15
CA ALA A 124 -5.06 -0.72 -9.05
C ALA A 124 -5.96 0.49 -9.31
N LEU A 125 -5.97 1.02 -10.54
CA LEU A 125 -6.83 2.16 -10.86
C LEU A 125 -8.30 1.77 -10.93
N ARG A 126 -8.63 0.59 -11.46
CA ARG A 126 -10.01 0.08 -11.44
C ARG A 126 -10.53 -0.11 -10.01
N LEU A 127 -9.74 -0.75 -9.14
CA LEU A 127 -10.10 -0.94 -7.73
C LEU A 127 -10.39 0.39 -7.03
N ARG A 128 -9.52 1.39 -7.25
CA ARG A 128 -9.73 2.75 -6.73
C ARG A 128 -11.01 3.37 -7.25
N ASN A 129 -11.20 3.37 -8.57
CA ASN A 129 -12.30 4.08 -9.22
C ASN A 129 -13.66 3.42 -9.00
N ASP A 130 -13.71 2.10 -8.99
CA ASP A 130 -14.98 1.37 -9.00
C ASP A 130 -15.44 1.03 -7.59
N PHE A 131 -14.49 0.75 -6.69
CA PHE A 131 -14.79 0.15 -5.40
C PHE A 131 -14.32 0.96 -4.19
N SER A 132 -13.15 1.62 -4.23
CA SER A 132 -12.58 2.27 -3.03
C SER A 132 -13.34 3.52 -2.56
N TYR A 133 -13.73 4.41 -3.47
CA TYR A 133 -14.34 5.70 -3.11
C TYR A 133 -15.68 6.02 -3.79
N HIS A 134 -15.98 5.41 -4.94
CA HIS A 134 -17.18 5.77 -5.71
C HIS A 134 -18.33 4.77 -5.56
N HIS A 135 -18.10 3.61 -4.93
CA HIS A 135 -19.10 2.56 -4.66
C HIS A 135 -20.10 2.37 -5.81
N SER A 136 -19.63 2.21 -7.05
CA SER A 136 -20.47 2.30 -8.25
C SER A 136 -21.67 1.34 -8.15
N PRO A 137 -22.90 1.84 -7.91
CA PRO A 137 -24.04 0.97 -7.63
C PRO A 137 -24.36 0.10 -8.84
N ASP A 138 -24.25 0.65 -10.05
CA ASP A 138 -24.53 -0.05 -11.30
C ASP A 138 -23.60 -1.26 -11.52
N LYS A 139 -22.31 -1.14 -11.16
CA LYS A 139 -21.36 -2.26 -11.24
C LYS A 139 -21.67 -3.34 -10.21
N VAL A 140 -22.00 -2.94 -8.98
CA VAL A 140 -22.37 -3.91 -7.93
C VAL A 140 -23.69 -4.62 -8.28
N LEU A 141 -24.70 -3.88 -8.74
CA LEU A 141 -26.01 -4.42 -9.10
C LEU A 141 -26.02 -5.28 -10.36
N SER A 142 -25.15 -5.01 -11.34
CA SER A 142 -25.00 -5.90 -12.51
C SER A 142 -24.39 -7.25 -12.13
N THR A 143 -23.61 -7.30 -11.05
CA THR A 143 -22.94 -8.50 -10.53
C THR A 143 -23.88 -9.36 -9.65
N THR A 144 -25.03 -8.84 -9.18
CA THR A 144 -25.94 -9.61 -8.29
C THR A 144 -26.52 -10.86 -8.95
N LYS A 145 -26.44 -10.98 -10.28
CA LYS A 145 -26.85 -12.17 -11.04
C LYS A 145 -25.87 -13.34 -10.92
N ILE A 146 -24.66 -13.09 -10.41
CA ILE A 146 -23.58 -14.07 -10.28
C ILE A 146 -23.69 -14.85 -8.97
N LEU A 147 -24.25 -14.23 -7.92
CA LEU A 147 -24.51 -14.95 -6.68
C LEU A 147 -25.70 -15.88 -6.89
N GLU A 148 -25.56 -17.14 -6.47
CA GLU A 148 -26.65 -18.10 -6.63
C GLU A 148 -27.84 -17.66 -5.78
N LYS A 149 -29.05 -17.81 -6.33
CA LYS A 149 -30.29 -17.35 -5.69
C LYS A 149 -30.47 -17.93 -4.28
N ASP A 150 -29.90 -19.11 -4.04
CA ASP A 150 -30.05 -19.89 -2.82
C ASP A 150 -28.78 -19.88 -1.95
N ASP A 151 -27.77 -19.06 -2.27
CA ASP A 151 -26.56 -18.94 -1.45
C ASP A 151 -26.92 -18.32 -0.08
N PRO A 152 -26.63 -19.00 1.04
CA PRO A 152 -26.84 -18.42 2.35
C PRO A 152 -25.85 -17.26 2.58
N HIS A 153 -26.38 -16.12 2.99
CA HIS A 153 -25.60 -14.93 3.35
C HIS A 153 -25.87 -14.55 4.81
N THR A 154 -24.83 -14.13 5.51
CA THR A 154 -24.88 -13.93 6.97
C THR A 154 -24.58 -12.48 7.32
N ALA A 155 -25.62 -11.73 7.69
CA ALA A 155 -25.44 -10.46 8.36
C ALA A 155 -25.12 -10.72 9.85
N TYR A 156 -23.91 -10.35 10.28
CA TYR A 156 -23.55 -10.40 11.69
C TYR A 156 -24.02 -9.11 12.37
N LEU A 157 -25.09 -9.21 13.17
CA LEU A 157 -25.64 -8.10 13.93
C LEU A 157 -25.16 -8.19 15.39
N PHE A 158 -24.37 -7.21 15.82
CA PHE A 158 -23.87 -7.14 17.20
C PHE A 158 -24.68 -6.10 17.98
N LYS A 159 -24.92 -6.36 19.27
CA LYS A 159 -25.76 -5.50 20.12
C LYS A 159 -25.23 -4.06 20.22
N ASP A 160 -23.91 -3.91 20.22
CA ASP A 160 -23.21 -2.65 20.49
C ASP A 160 -22.13 -2.34 19.43
N ASP A 161 -22.14 -2.99 18.27
CA ASP A 161 -21.08 -2.83 17.24
C ASP A 161 -21.62 -2.83 15.80
N ASN A 162 -20.78 -2.40 14.86
CA ASN A 162 -21.07 -2.35 13.44
C ASN A 162 -21.47 -3.73 12.90
N ASN A 163 -22.57 -3.74 12.16
CA ASN A 163 -23.01 -4.90 11.43
C ASN A 163 -22.01 -5.21 10.32
N TYR A 164 -21.45 -6.42 10.31
CA TYR A 164 -20.62 -6.86 9.20
C TYR A 164 -21.50 -7.47 8.12
N PHE A 165 -21.71 -6.73 7.03
CA PHE A 165 -22.51 -7.15 5.89
C PHE A 165 -21.67 -7.96 4.91
N ASP A 166 -21.50 -9.26 5.22
CA ASP A 166 -20.72 -10.18 4.39
C ASP A 166 -21.17 -10.15 2.91
N TYR A 167 -22.47 -10.04 2.67
CA TYR A 167 -23.10 -9.99 1.36
C TYR A 167 -22.60 -8.82 0.51
N ALA A 168 -22.52 -7.62 1.09
CA ALA A 168 -22.10 -6.43 0.36
C ALA A 168 -20.63 -6.50 -0.07
N THR A 169 -19.75 -7.02 0.80
CA THR A 169 -18.35 -7.22 0.45
C THR A 169 -18.19 -8.39 -0.53
N LYS A 170 -18.92 -9.49 -0.37
CA LYS A 170 -18.93 -10.63 -1.32
C LYS A 170 -19.37 -10.19 -2.71
N LEU A 171 -20.38 -9.33 -2.85
CA LEU A 171 -20.79 -8.75 -4.13
C LEU A 171 -19.67 -7.96 -4.81
N ARG A 172 -18.94 -7.14 -4.04
CA ARG A 172 -17.79 -6.37 -4.57
C ARG A 172 -16.67 -7.31 -5.01
N ILE A 173 -16.38 -8.36 -4.23
CA ILE A 173 -15.40 -9.38 -4.60
C ILE A 173 -15.83 -10.10 -5.88
N ALA A 174 -17.09 -10.52 -6.00
CA ALA A 174 -17.61 -11.16 -7.20
C ALA A 174 -17.46 -10.28 -8.43
N SER A 175 -17.66 -8.97 -8.30
CA SER A 175 -17.51 -8.01 -9.41
C SER A 175 -16.05 -7.90 -9.85
N VAL A 176 -15.11 -7.92 -8.91
CA VAL A 176 -13.69 -8.00 -9.22
C VAL A 176 -13.33 -9.35 -9.84
N ALA A 177 -13.91 -10.45 -9.33
CA ALA A 177 -13.68 -11.82 -9.78
C ALA A 177 -14.06 -12.00 -11.25
N GLU A 178 -15.24 -11.50 -11.64
CA GLU A 178 -15.70 -11.48 -13.02
C GLU A 178 -14.70 -10.73 -13.93
N SER A 179 -14.21 -9.57 -13.50
CA SER A 179 -13.22 -8.78 -14.26
C SER A 179 -11.84 -9.45 -14.41
N LEU A 180 -11.59 -10.47 -13.58
CA LEU A 180 -10.36 -11.26 -13.55
C LEU A 180 -10.54 -12.65 -14.16
N GLU A 181 -11.76 -13.02 -14.56
CA GLU A 181 -12.11 -14.38 -15.01
C GLU A 181 -11.75 -15.44 -13.95
N LEU A 182 -11.96 -15.12 -12.66
CA LEU A 182 -11.71 -16.01 -11.54
C LEU A 182 -13.02 -16.40 -10.87
N SER A 183 -13.20 -17.70 -10.59
CA SER A 183 -14.39 -18.22 -9.90
C SER A 183 -14.20 -18.40 -8.39
N ASP A 184 -12.96 -18.35 -7.90
CA ASP A 184 -12.61 -18.58 -6.50
C ASP A 184 -12.18 -17.26 -5.84
N TRP A 185 -12.96 -16.80 -4.86
CA TRP A 185 -12.71 -15.53 -4.16
C TRP A 185 -11.37 -15.49 -3.44
N ARG A 186 -10.87 -16.63 -2.97
CA ARG A 186 -9.54 -16.70 -2.38
C ARG A 186 -8.48 -16.42 -3.43
N LYS A 187 -8.61 -16.99 -4.63
CA LYS A 187 -7.69 -16.72 -5.75
C LYS A 187 -7.75 -15.28 -6.21
N VAL A 188 -8.93 -14.65 -6.15
CA VAL A 188 -9.09 -13.21 -6.40
C VAL A 188 -8.24 -12.42 -5.42
N ILE A 189 -8.37 -12.68 -4.12
CA ILE A 189 -7.61 -11.95 -3.10
C ILE A 189 -6.11 -12.23 -3.20
N GLU A 190 -5.69 -13.47 -3.48
CA GLU A 190 -4.28 -13.82 -3.75
C GLU A 190 -3.71 -13.05 -4.94
N HIS A 191 -4.48 -12.97 -6.04
CA HIS A 191 -4.13 -12.19 -7.21
C HIS A 191 -4.00 -10.71 -6.88
N LEU A 192 -4.93 -10.16 -6.11
CA LEU A 192 -4.89 -8.76 -5.69
C LEU A 192 -3.72 -8.46 -4.75
N ILE A 193 -3.40 -9.35 -3.81
CA ILE A 193 -2.21 -9.21 -2.96
C ILE A 193 -0.95 -9.18 -3.84
N PHE A 194 -0.86 -10.09 -4.81
CA PHE A 194 0.27 -10.11 -5.73
C PHE A 194 0.37 -8.79 -6.51
N THR A 195 -0.67 -8.38 -7.23
CA THR A 195 -0.59 -7.21 -8.10
C THR A 195 -0.54 -5.90 -7.31
N VAL A 196 -1.42 -5.67 -6.34
CA VAL A 196 -1.49 -4.39 -5.62
C VAL A 196 -0.34 -4.25 -4.62
N VAL A 197 -0.04 -5.29 -3.84
CA VAL A 197 0.98 -5.22 -2.78
C VAL A 197 2.37 -5.49 -3.34
N LYS A 198 2.57 -6.63 -4.02
CA LYS A 198 3.93 -7.00 -4.46
C LYS A 198 4.41 -6.19 -5.67
N GLU A 199 3.53 -5.75 -6.56
CA GLU A 199 3.98 -4.97 -7.72
C GLU A 199 3.85 -3.46 -7.48
N VAL A 200 2.62 -2.95 -7.27
CA VAL A 200 2.39 -1.49 -7.22
C VAL A 200 2.95 -0.85 -5.94
N TYR A 201 2.63 -1.42 -4.77
CA TYR A 201 3.16 -0.89 -3.51
C TYR A 201 4.67 -1.01 -3.43
N GLN A 202 5.26 -2.12 -3.89
CA GLN A 202 6.72 -2.26 -3.88
C GLN A 202 7.40 -1.18 -4.74
N ASP A 203 6.88 -0.92 -5.94
CA ASP A 203 7.41 0.15 -6.79
C ASP A 203 7.27 1.53 -6.13
N MET A 204 6.12 1.81 -5.51
CA MET A 204 5.87 3.05 -4.78
C MET A 204 6.82 3.21 -3.59
N ALA A 205 6.94 2.18 -2.76
CA ALA A 205 7.77 2.17 -1.58
C ALA A 205 9.25 2.35 -1.93
N ILE A 206 9.75 1.65 -2.96
CA ILE A 206 11.15 1.81 -3.42
C ILE A 206 11.40 3.24 -3.90
N ALA A 207 10.49 3.79 -4.71
CA ALA A 207 10.62 5.14 -5.25
C ALA A 207 10.66 6.19 -4.13
N LEU A 208 9.64 6.20 -3.26
CA LEU A 208 9.52 7.18 -2.19
C LEU A 208 10.64 7.07 -1.15
N ASN A 209 10.98 5.86 -0.70
CA ASN A 209 12.08 5.65 0.25
C ASN A 209 13.41 6.11 -0.31
N THR A 210 13.69 5.85 -1.60
CA THR A 210 14.97 6.24 -2.20
C THR A 210 15.06 7.76 -2.40
N ILE A 211 13.96 8.41 -2.81
CA ILE A 211 13.90 9.89 -2.89
C ILE A 211 14.16 10.50 -1.51
N LEU A 212 13.47 10.02 -0.47
CA LEU A 212 13.67 10.50 0.89
C LEU A 212 15.07 10.19 1.42
N GLY A 213 15.63 9.03 1.10
CA GLY A 213 17.00 8.67 1.43
C GLY A 213 18.02 9.66 0.86
N GLU A 214 17.87 10.06 -0.41
CA GLU A 214 18.74 11.07 -1.02
C GLU A 214 18.57 12.47 -0.38
N LEU A 215 17.34 12.87 -0.04
CA LEU A 215 17.11 14.11 0.70
C LEU A 215 17.80 14.06 2.08
N MET A 216 17.64 12.95 2.80
CA MET A 216 18.17 12.78 4.15
C MET A 216 19.70 12.68 4.21
N LYS A 217 20.38 12.27 3.14
CA LYS A 217 21.86 12.33 3.07
C LYS A 217 22.37 13.75 3.33
N THR A 218 21.67 14.77 2.82
CA THR A 218 22.05 16.17 3.04
C THR A 218 21.82 16.65 4.48
N VAL A 219 20.94 15.97 5.23
CA VAL A 219 20.62 16.27 6.64
C VAL A 219 21.56 15.51 7.59
N SER A 220 21.94 14.28 7.23
CA SER A 220 22.73 13.38 8.07
C SER A 220 24.21 13.75 8.23
N CYS A 221 24.69 14.77 7.52
CA CYS A 221 26.08 15.22 7.62
C CYS A 221 26.35 15.79 9.02
N GLY A 222 27.02 15.01 9.87
CA GLY A 222 27.36 15.37 11.26
C GLY A 222 26.35 14.94 12.33
N GLN A 223 25.38 14.08 12.01
CA GLN A 223 24.40 13.56 12.99
C GLN A 223 24.76 12.16 13.49
N GLU A 224 24.30 11.82 14.70
CA GLU A 224 24.38 10.48 15.27
C GLU A 224 23.53 9.51 14.42
N VAL A 225 24.19 8.61 13.70
CA VAL A 225 23.56 7.49 13.01
C VAL A 225 23.62 6.29 13.94
N VAL A 226 22.47 5.87 14.47
CA VAL A 226 22.39 4.64 15.26
C VAL A 226 22.07 3.49 14.33
N ASP A 227 23.04 2.59 14.13
CA ASP A 227 22.80 1.30 13.51
C ASP A 227 21.94 0.47 14.46
N LEU A 228 20.83 -0.06 13.95
CA LEU A 228 19.94 -0.92 14.70
C LEU A 228 20.27 -2.38 14.34
N PRO A 229 21.03 -3.11 15.18
CA PRO A 229 21.27 -4.53 14.94
C PRO A 229 19.99 -5.33 15.16
N ASN A 230 19.83 -6.39 14.37
CA ASN A 230 18.73 -7.35 14.52
C ASN A 230 17.33 -6.71 14.46
N VAL A 231 17.09 -5.77 13.54
CA VAL A 231 15.70 -5.43 13.19
C VAL A 231 15.08 -6.71 12.65
N PRO A 232 14.06 -7.29 13.33
CA PRO A 232 13.41 -8.50 12.84
C PRO A 232 12.96 -8.26 11.40
N SER A 233 13.23 -9.19 10.48
CA SER A 233 12.73 -9.10 9.11
C SER A 233 11.19 -9.04 9.07
N ASP A 234 10.58 -9.56 10.12
CA ASP A 234 9.19 -9.59 10.54
C ASP A 234 8.69 -8.26 11.17
N VAL A 235 9.54 -7.22 11.22
CA VAL A 235 9.10 -5.80 11.25
C VAL A 235 8.48 -5.38 9.89
N GLU A 236 8.05 -6.34 9.09
CA GLU A 236 6.94 -6.15 8.16
C GLU A 236 5.65 -5.69 8.87
N LEU A 237 5.53 -5.76 10.21
CA LEU A 237 4.31 -5.40 10.95
C LEU A 237 4.44 -4.37 12.10
N SER A 238 5.60 -3.75 12.36
CA SER A 238 5.67 -2.67 13.38
C SER A 238 6.03 -1.33 12.75
N GLY A 239 5.21 -0.31 13.02
CA GLY A 239 5.21 1.03 12.43
C GLY A 239 6.44 1.90 12.70
N HIS A 240 7.65 1.34 12.54
CA HIS A 240 8.91 2.05 12.60
C HIS A 240 9.45 2.24 11.17
N PHE A 241 9.40 3.49 10.69
CA PHE A 241 10.02 3.87 9.44
C PHE A 241 11.53 3.98 9.66
N PHE A 242 12.26 3.01 9.11
CA PHE A 242 13.71 3.08 9.00
C PHE A 242 14.06 3.60 7.61
N PHE A 243 14.81 4.69 7.53
CA PHE A 243 15.37 5.13 6.25
C PHE A 243 16.51 4.18 5.89
N TYR A 244 16.28 3.29 4.92
CA TYR A 244 17.31 2.41 4.39
C TYR A 244 18.25 3.20 3.47
N VAL A 245 19.29 3.78 4.04
CA VAL A 245 20.42 4.30 3.24
C VAL A 245 21.38 3.14 3.04
N SER A 246 21.47 2.60 1.81
CA SER A 246 22.45 1.54 1.52
C SER A 246 23.85 2.07 1.78
N LYS A 247 24.72 1.24 2.39
CA LYS A 247 26.17 1.51 2.36
C LYS A 247 26.60 1.53 0.89
N SER A 248 27.06 2.68 0.42
CA SER A 248 27.82 2.81 -0.83
C SER A 248 29.12 2.02 -0.71
#